data_AF-A0AAD8UN47-F1
#
_entry.id   AF-A0AAD8UN47-F1
#
_cell.length_a   1.000
_cell.length_b   1.000
_cell.length_c   1.000
_cell.angle_alpha   90.00
_cell.angle_beta   90.00
_cell.angle_gamma   90.00
#
_symmetry.space_group_name_H-M   'P 1'
#
loop_
_entity.id
_entity.type
_entity.pdbx_description
1 polymer ?
#
loop_
_entity_poly.entity_id
_entity_poly.type
_entity_poly.pdbx_seq_one_letter_code
_entity_poly.pdbx_strand_id
1 'polypeptide(L)'
;MFISKTLPAALLAGLIAGQTLNIPSRSGSIISLPAPSVISGSRDFGNMEYDRGRSCNTDVETPGGHPVFILENGATISNVIISAGQVEGVHCKGACTLKNVWFRQACEDAIVINGNGDILVEGGGVRGGSGNTISHLGRGTATVKDFTAINANRLYRSCANCANNGGPRNLVVTNLNANNIKLLAGINSNFGDVATVSGSCGTGVTKVCQEYKGVEKGQESPKVSTTANCKGQASLDVC
;
A
#
# COMPACT_ATOMS: atom_id res chain seq x y z
N MET A 1 -26.08 59.78 -12.23
CA MET A 1 -25.72 58.65 -13.11
C MET A 1 -24.45 58.02 -12.53
N PHE A 2 -24.61 57.06 -11.62
CA PHE A 2 -23.49 56.44 -10.90
C PHE A 2 -23.00 55.23 -11.70
N ILE A 3 -21.79 55.32 -12.26
CA ILE A 3 -21.13 54.23 -12.97
C ILE A 3 -20.54 53.30 -11.91
N SER A 4 -21.25 52.22 -11.59
CA SER A 4 -20.76 51.14 -10.75
C SER A 4 -19.68 50.38 -11.51
N LYS A 5 -18.41 50.49 -11.07
CA LYS A 5 -17.29 49.74 -11.62
C LYS A 5 -17.31 48.33 -11.02
N THR A 6 -17.78 47.36 -11.79
CA THR A 6 -17.60 45.94 -11.50
C THR A 6 -16.12 45.58 -11.74
N LEU A 7 -15.38 45.25 -10.68
CA LEU A 7 -14.09 44.59 -10.84
C LEU A 7 -14.34 43.12 -11.25
N PRO A 8 -13.67 42.61 -12.29
CA PRO A 8 -13.70 41.19 -12.59
C PRO A 8 -12.88 40.44 -11.53
N ALA A 9 -13.54 39.58 -10.76
CA ALA A 9 -12.86 38.61 -9.91
C ALA A 9 -12.15 37.60 -10.83
N ALA A 10 -10.83 37.75 -10.97
CA ALA A 10 -10.01 36.74 -11.60
C ALA A 10 -10.01 35.49 -10.71
N LEU A 11 -10.76 34.45 -11.11
CA LEU A 11 -10.58 33.11 -10.55
C LEU A 11 -9.16 32.65 -10.91
N LEU A 12 -8.25 32.71 -9.94
CA LEU A 12 -7.04 31.89 -10.01
C LEU A 12 -7.49 30.43 -9.84
N ALA A 13 -7.68 29.75 -10.97
CA ALA A 13 -7.65 28.29 -10.99
C ALA A 13 -6.22 27.88 -10.62
N GLY A 14 -6.00 27.58 -9.34
CA GLY A 14 -4.75 26.99 -8.89
C GLY A 14 -4.50 25.70 -9.67
N LEU A 15 -3.42 25.67 -10.45
CA LEU A 15 -2.89 24.43 -11.02
C LEU A 15 -2.49 23.54 -9.84
N ILE A 16 -3.36 22.62 -9.44
CA ILE A 16 -2.97 21.50 -8.58
C ILE A 16 -2.00 20.69 -9.44
N ALA A 17 -0.69 20.88 -9.23
CA ALA A 17 0.30 19.99 -9.80
C ALA A 17 -0.03 18.57 -9.32
N GLY A 18 -0.54 17.74 -10.23
CA GLY A 18 -0.83 16.35 -9.93
C GLY A 18 0.47 15.69 -9.52
N GLN A 19 0.56 15.27 -8.25
CA GLN A 19 1.79 14.67 -7.77
C GLN A 19 2.13 13.40 -8.54
N THR A 20 3.37 13.33 -8.99
CA THR A 20 3.91 12.23 -9.78
C THR A 20 4.71 11.29 -8.90
N LEU A 21 4.50 9.98 -9.07
CA LEU A 21 5.37 8.98 -8.47
C LEU A 21 6.61 8.85 -9.34
N ASN A 22 7.78 9.16 -8.80
CA ASN A 22 9.03 9.13 -9.53
C ASN A 22 9.59 7.70 -9.61
N ILE A 23 9.04 6.91 -10.54
CA ILE A 23 9.47 5.53 -10.80
C ILE A 23 10.76 5.57 -11.65
N PRO A 24 11.78 4.74 -11.35
CA PRO A 24 12.98 4.62 -12.18
C PRO A 24 12.64 4.20 -13.63
N SER A 25 13.55 4.52 -14.54
CA SER A 25 13.45 4.04 -15.92
C SER A 25 13.44 2.51 -15.94
N ARG A 26 12.44 1.94 -16.62
CA ARG A 26 12.37 0.49 -16.82
C ARG A 26 13.52 0.01 -17.70
N SER A 27 14.01 -1.20 -17.44
CA SER A 27 14.93 -1.91 -18.31
C SER A 27 14.14 -2.80 -19.27
N GLY A 28 14.31 -2.58 -20.58
CA GLY A 28 13.66 -3.38 -21.62
C GLY A 28 12.15 -3.16 -21.77
N SER A 29 11.51 -4.12 -22.43
CA SER A 29 10.05 -4.15 -22.65
C SER A 29 9.30 -4.62 -21.40
N ILE A 30 7.98 -4.35 -21.34
CA ILE A 30 7.11 -4.92 -20.31
C ILE A 30 7.00 -6.42 -20.58
N ILE A 31 7.15 -7.22 -19.53
CA ILE A 31 6.99 -8.67 -19.58
C ILE A 31 5.65 -9.04 -18.96
N SER A 32 4.71 -9.45 -19.81
CA SER A 32 3.41 -9.94 -19.36
C SER A 32 3.47 -11.42 -19.02
N LEU A 33 3.25 -11.77 -17.76
CA LEU A 33 3.34 -13.16 -17.29
C LEU A 33 1.98 -13.88 -17.45
N PRO A 34 1.96 -15.09 -18.03
CA PRO A 34 0.71 -15.85 -18.18
C PRO A 34 0.18 -16.37 -16.83
N ALA A 35 1.07 -16.62 -15.87
CA ALA A 35 0.80 -17.10 -14.51
C ALA A 35 1.67 -16.33 -13.49
N PRO A 36 1.36 -16.35 -12.17
CA PRO A 36 2.26 -15.77 -11.17
C PRO A 36 3.67 -16.32 -11.29
N SER A 37 4.67 -15.45 -11.21
CA SER A 37 6.05 -15.89 -11.09
C SER A 37 6.34 -16.20 -9.61
N VAL A 38 6.59 -17.47 -9.31
CA VAL A 38 6.98 -17.92 -7.97
C VAL A 38 8.47 -17.70 -7.78
N ILE A 39 8.84 -16.97 -6.74
CA ILE A 39 10.22 -16.65 -6.39
C ILE A 39 10.56 -17.31 -5.05
N SER A 40 11.63 -18.09 -5.05
CA SER A 40 12.31 -18.57 -3.84
C SER A 40 13.70 -17.93 -3.76
N GLY A 41 14.22 -17.74 -2.55
CA GLY A 41 15.49 -17.05 -2.34
C GLY A 41 15.44 -15.56 -2.74
N SER A 42 16.58 -15.01 -3.14
CA SER A 42 16.71 -13.58 -3.49
C SER A 42 16.86 -13.38 -5.00
N ARG A 43 16.12 -12.41 -5.56
CA ARG A 43 16.20 -12.05 -6.98
C ARG A 43 16.22 -10.53 -7.17
N ASP A 44 17.20 -10.07 -7.94
CA ASP A 44 17.23 -8.72 -8.50
C ASP A 44 16.68 -8.76 -9.93
N PHE A 45 15.77 -7.85 -10.26
CA PHE A 45 15.15 -7.74 -11.57
C PHE A 45 15.70 -6.58 -12.42
N GLY A 46 16.68 -5.80 -11.93
CA GLY A 46 17.37 -4.79 -12.72
C GLY A 46 16.46 -3.72 -13.33
N ASN A 47 15.42 -3.32 -12.61
CA ASN A 47 14.32 -2.44 -13.04
C ASN A 47 13.53 -2.95 -14.24
N MET A 48 13.50 -4.26 -14.50
CA MET A 48 12.55 -4.84 -15.45
C MET A 48 11.12 -4.62 -14.97
N GLU A 49 10.21 -4.49 -15.94
CA GLU A 49 8.81 -4.17 -15.68
C GLU A 49 7.90 -5.36 -16.03
N TYR A 50 7.05 -5.78 -15.10
CA TYR A 50 6.20 -6.98 -15.19
C TYR A 50 4.72 -6.68 -14.96
N ASP A 51 3.85 -7.44 -15.62
CA ASP A 51 2.42 -7.46 -15.36
C ASP A 51 1.80 -8.83 -15.65
N ARG A 52 0.47 -8.90 -15.69
CA ARG A 52 -0.32 -10.09 -16.05
C ARG A 52 -1.19 -9.88 -17.30
N GLY A 53 -1.13 -8.70 -17.93
CA GLY A 53 -2.02 -8.31 -19.03
C GLY A 53 -3.50 -8.26 -18.63
N ARG A 54 -3.79 -8.01 -17.36
CA ARG A 54 -5.15 -8.06 -16.78
C ARG A 54 -5.75 -6.67 -16.62
N SER A 55 -7.06 -6.58 -16.73
CA SER A 55 -7.81 -5.35 -16.47
C SER A 55 -8.30 -5.35 -15.03
N CYS A 56 -7.90 -4.30 -14.29
CA CYS A 56 -8.28 -4.10 -12.89
C CYS A 56 -9.80 -4.20 -12.63
N ASN A 57 -10.62 -3.65 -13.52
CA ASN A 57 -12.06 -3.52 -13.27
C ASN A 57 -12.88 -4.75 -13.63
N THR A 58 -12.38 -5.60 -14.54
CA THR A 58 -13.15 -6.72 -15.10
C THR A 58 -12.68 -8.07 -14.60
N ASP A 59 -11.43 -8.17 -14.17
CA ASP A 59 -10.81 -9.46 -13.83
C ASP A 59 -10.79 -9.72 -12.32
N VAL A 60 -11.28 -8.76 -11.51
CA VAL A 60 -11.23 -8.78 -10.04
C VAL A 60 -11.99 -9.94 -9.41
N GLU A 61 -13.10 -10.36 -10.01
CA GLU A 61 -13.95 -11.45 -9.50
C GLU A 61 -13.53 -12.84 -10.00
N THR A 62 -12.44 -12.95 -10.78
CA THR A 62 -12.04 -14.22 -11.36
C THR A 62 -11.39 -15.12 -10.30
N PRO A 63 -11.88 -16.36 -10.07
CA PRO A 63 -11.20 -17.31 -9.18
C PRO A 63 -9.75 -17.50 -9.62
N GLY A 64 -8.81 -17.15 -8.74
CA GLY A 64 -7.41 -16.98 -9.11
C GLY A 64 -7.02 -15.53 -9.42
N GLY A 65 -7.47 -14.56 -8.58
CA GLY A 65 -6.79 -13.28 -8.36
C GLY A 65 -5.32 -13.56 -8.08
N HIS A 66 -4.56 -13.61 -9.17
CA HIS A 66 -3.25 -14.24 -9.19
C HIS A 66 -2.27 -13.09 -9.26
N PRO A 67 -1.41 -12.92 -8.24
CA PRO A 67 -0.49 -11.80 -8.22
C PRO A 67 0.47 -11.85 -9.41
N VAL A 68 1.19 -10.76 -9.64
CA VAL A 68 2.36 -10.78 -10.52
C VAL A 68 3.43 -11.72 -9.96
N PHE A 69 3.71 -11.60 -8.67
CA PHE A 69 4.71 -12.42 -7.98
C PHE A 69 4.16 -13.12 -6.75
N ILE A 70 4.61 -14.35 -6.53
CA ILE A 70 4.44 -15.09 -5.26
C ILE A 70 5.83 -15.29 -4.66
N LEU A 71 6.05 -14.76 -3.47
CA LEU A 71 7.28 -14.91 -2.72
C LEU A 71 7.10 -16.03 -1.71
N GLU A 72 7.94 -17.07 -1.83
CA GLU A 72 8.05 -18.10 -0.80
C GLU A 72 8.60 -17.52 0.51
N ASN A 73 8.41 -18.22 1.62
CA ASN A 73 8.91 -17.78 2.92
C ASN A 73 10.44 -17.54 2.89
N GLY A 74 10.86 -16.35 3.32
CA GLY A 74 12.24 -15.86 3.30
C GLY A 74 12.69 -15.24 1.97
N ALA A 75 11.85 -15.20 0.94
CA ALA A 75 12.26 -14.71 -0.36
C ALA A 75 12.40 -13.17 -0.41
N THR A 76 13.29 -12.71 -1.28
CA THR A 76 13.55 -11.28 -1.51
C THR A 76 13.43 -10.96 -2.99
N ILE A 77 12.76 -9.87 -3.32
CA ILE A 77 12.81 -9.27 -4.65
C ILE A 77 13.36 -7.85 -4.57
N SER A 78 14.09 -7.45 -5.60
CA SER A 78 14.64 -6.10 -5.69
C SER A 78 14.62 -5.53 -7.09
N ASN A 79 14.56 -4.19 -7.17
CA ASN A 79 14.64 -3.41 -8.41
C ASN A 79 13.64 -3.94 -9.46
N VAL A 80 12.35 -3.93 -9.14
CA VAL A 80 11.30 -4.40 -10.04
C VAL A 80 10.20 -3.37 -10.15
N ILE A 81 9.68 -3.20 -11.35
CA ILE A 81 8.53 -2.34 -11.64
C ILE A 81 7.34 -3.26 -11.97
N ILE A 82 6.19 -2.96 -11.39
CA ILE A 82 4.94 -3.67 -11.60
C ILE A 82 3.97 -2.73 -12.32
N SER A 83 3.56 -3.08 -13.53
CA SER A 83 2.67 -2.23 -14.35
C SER A 83 1.21 -2.29 -13.86
N ALA A 84 0.37 -1.46 -14.46
CA ALA A 84 -1.06 -1.38 -14.15
C ALA A 84 -1.88 -2.60 -14.65
N GLY A 85 -1.31 -3.44 -15.53
CA GLY A 85 -1.96 -4.62 -16.12
C GLY A 85 -2.09 -5.80 -15.15
N GLN A 86 -2.55 -5.55 -13.93
CA GLN A 86 -2.60 -6.50 -12.80
C GLN A 86 -3.81 -6.23 -11.90
N VAL A 87 -4.27 -7.27 -11.21
CA VAL A 87 -5.33 -7.19 -10.17
C VAL A 87 -4.69 -7.09 -8.78
N GLU A 88 -3.78 -8.02 -8.49
CA GLU A 88 -2.91 -7.99 -7.31
C GLU A 88 -1.42 -7.99 -7.70
N GLY A 89 -0.59 -7.34 -6.86
CA GLY A 89 0.83 -7.16 -7.15
C GLY A 89 1.70 -8.32 -6.68
N VAL A 90 2.01 -8.38 -5.38
CA VAL A 90 2.94 -9.33 -4.78
C VAL A 90 2.30 -10.03 -3.60
N HIS A 91 2.34 -11.37 -3.57
CA HIS A 91 1.93 -12.15 -2.41
C HIS A 91 3.13 -12.72 -1.68
N CYS A 92 3.19 -12.54 -0.36
CA CYS A 92 4.17 -13.18 0.50
C CYS A 92 3.55 -14.35 1.27
N LYS A 93 4.09 -15.55 1.10
CA LYS A 93 3.63 -16.78 1.78
C LYS A 93 4.14 -16.91 3.22
N GLY A 94 4.97 -16.00 3.68
CA GLY A 94 5.56 -15.94 5.02
C GLY A 94 6.39 -14.67 5.11
N ALA A 95 7.51 -14.72 5.82
CA ALA A 95 8.51 -13.65 5.79
C ALA A 95 8.94 -13.36 4.34
N CYS A 96 9.14 -12.10 3.99
CA CYS A 96 9.61 -11.70 2.66
C CYS A 96 10.22 -10.29 2.70
N THR A 97 10.99 -9.95 1.68
CA THR A 97 11.58 -8.62 1.55
C THR A 97 11.39 -8.06 0.14
N LEU A 98 10.92 -6.83 0.07
CA LEU A 98 10.74 -6.07 -1.16
C LEU A 98 11.65 -4.84 -1.07
N LYS A 99 12.66 -4.77 -1.95
CA LYS A 99 13.60 -3.63 -1.99
C LYS A 99 13.49 -2.87 -3.30
N ASN A 100 13.26 -1.56 -3.24
CA ASN A 100 13.14 -0.73 -4.46
C ASN A 100 12.11 -1.31 -5.45
N VAL A 101 10.92 -1.66 -4.93
CA VAL A 101 9.81 -2.21 -5.72
C VAL A 101 8.80 -1.11 -6.03
N TRP A 102 8.44 -0.98 -7.31
CA TRP A 102 7.58 0.10 -7.78
C TRP A 102 6.28 -0.42 -8.37
N PHE A 103 5.15 0.11 -7.92
CA PHE A 103 3.83 -0.19 -8.48
C PHE A 103 3.34 1.03 -9.25
N ARG A 104 3.30 0.92 -10.59
CA ARG A 104 2.80 1.99 -11.48
C ARG A 104 1.38 2.40 -11.11
N GLN A 105 0.55 1.41 -10.79
CA GLN A 105 -0.78 1.57 -10.24
C GLN A 105 -1.23 0.26 -9.59
N ALA A 106 -1.57 0.31 -8.31
CA ALA A 106 -2.25 -0.77 -7.62
C ALA A 106 -3.74 -0.80 -8.02
N CYS A 107 -4.31 -2.00 -8.14
CA CYS A 107 -5.72 -2.20 -8.42
C CYS A 107 -6.48 -2.48 -7.11
N GLU A 108 -6.51 -3.74 -6.67
CA GLU A 108 -6.99 -4.11 -5.35
C GLU A 108 -5.88 -3.92 -4.33
N ASP A 109 -4.99 -4.91 -4.22
CA ASP A 109 -3.90 -4.92 -3.27
C ASP A 109 -2.53 -4.96 -3.97
N ALA A 110 -1.62 -4.06 -3.58
CA ALA A 110 -0.26 -4.07 -4.13
C ALA A 110 0.58 -5.20 -3.51
N ILE A 111 0.45 -5.39 -2.20
CA ILE A 111 1.18 -6.38 -1.42
C ILE A 111 0.19 -7.10 -0.49
N VAL A 112 0.15 -8.43 -0.57
CA VAL A 112 -0.66 -9.28 0.31
C VAL A 112 0.26 -10.19 1.12
N ILE A 113 0.19 -10.10 2.44
CA ILE A 113 0.98 -10.91 3.38
C ILE A 113 0.09 -12.06 3.86
N ASN A 114 0.17 -13.19 3.17
CA ASN A 114 -0.70 -14.35 3.39
C ASN A 114 -0.26 -15.22 4.58
N GLY A 115 1.05 -15.41 4.75
CA GLY A 115 1.59 -16.28 5.81
C GLY A 115 2.17 -15.50 6.98
N ASN A 116 2.48 -16.23 8.04
CA ASN A 116 3.13 -15.66 9.22
C ASN A 116 4.61 -15.36 8.93
N GLY A 117 5.12 -14.28 9.50
CA GLY A 117 6.50 -13.85 9.37
C GLY A 117 6.62 -12.34 9.22
N ASP A 118 7.82 -11.82 9.48
CA ASP A 118 8.09 -10.40 9.34
C ASP A 118 8.37 -10.04 7.87
N ILE A 119 7.86 -8.87 7.47
CA ILE A 119 7.99 -8.34 6.12
C ILE A 119 8.75 -7.04 6.15
N LEU A 120 9.66 -6.87 5.20
CA LEU A 120 10.33 -5.59 4.95
C LEU A 120 9.97 -5.07 3.56
N VAL A 121 9.42 -3.86 3.50
CA VAL A 121 9.29 -3.05 2.29
C VAL A 121 10.24 -1.85 2.46
N GLU A 122 11.32 -1.81 1.69
CA GLU A 122 12.36 -0.79 1.81
C GLU A 122 12.62 -0.12 0.46
N GLY A 123 12.45 1.20 0.39
CA GLY A 123 12.55 1.91 -0.88
C GLY A 123 11.40 1.58 -1.83
N GLY A 124 11.38 2.25 -2.98
CA GLY A 124 10.33 2.05 -3.98
C GLY A 124 9.10 2.91 -3.74
N GLY A 125 7.99 2.54 -4.37
CA GLY A 125 6.76 3.31 -4.21
C GLY A 125 5.54 2.76 -4.92
N VAL A 126 4.39 3.33 -4.61
CA VAL A 126 3.09 2.93 -5.15
C VAL A 126 2.26 4.14 -5.53
N ARG A 127 1.58 4.04 -6.68
CA ARG A 127 0.33 4.77 -6.90
C ARG A 127 -0.78 3.83 -6.49
N GLY A 128 -1.48 4.18 -5.41
CA GLY A 128 -2.53 3.34 -4.85
C GLY A 128 -3.76 3.20 -5.74
N GLY A 129 -4.66 2.32 -5.31
CA GLY A 129 -5.97 2.07 -5.91
C GLY A 129 -7.09 2.18 -4.87
N SER A 130 -8.21 1.51 -5.15
CA SER A 130 -9.38 1.47 -4.27
C SER A 130 -9.18 0.54 -3.05
N GLY A 131 -8.35 -0.50 -3.17
CA GLY A 131 -8.02 -1.42 -2.09
C GLY A 131 -6.90 -0.91 -1.17
N ASN A 132 -6.10 -1.83 -0.63
CA ASN A 132 -5.01 -1.50 0.29
C ASN A 132 -3.67 -1.53 -0.46
N THR A 133 -2.70 -0.73 -0.06
CA THR A 133 -1.33 -0.98 -0.56
C THR A 133 -0.79 -2.28 0.05
N ILE A 134 -0.97 -2.46 1.36
CA ILE A 134 -0.51 -3.63 2.11
C ILE A 134 -1.70 -4.23 2.87
N SER A 135 -2.09 -5.43 2.47
CA SER A 135 -3.05 -6.29 3.17
C SER A 135 -2.31 -7.32 4.01
N HIS A 136 -2.42 -7.24 5.33
CA HIS A 136 -1.72 -8.14 6.26
C HIS A 136 -2.70 -9.19 6.80
N LEU A 137 -2.63 -10.42 6.27
CA LEU A 137 -3.51 -11.53 6.66
C LEU A 137 -2.84 -12.45 7.68
N GLY A 138 -1.56 -12.76 7.46
CA GLY A 138 -0.71 -13.50 8.40
C GLY A 138 -0.41 -12.71 9.68
N ARG A 139 0.34 -13.33 10.61
CA ARG A 139 0.80 -12.72 11.86
C ARG A 139 2.28 -12.38 11.76
N GLY A 140 2.68 -11.27 12.38
CA GLY A 140 4.06 -10.77 12.34
C GLY A 140 4.12 -9.25 12.28
N THR A 141 5.26 -8.73 11.85
CA THR A 141 5.51 -7.29 11.72
C THR A 141 5.76 -6.91 10.26
N ALA A 142 4.99 -5.96 9.74
CA ALA A 142 5.29 -5.31 8.47
C ALA A 142 6.09 -4.01 8.73
N THR A 143 7.30 -3.95 8.20
CA THR A 143 8.15 -2.75 8.23
C THR A 143 8.13 -2.08 6.86
N VAL A 144 7.76 -0.80 6.82
CA VAL A 144 7.75 0.04 5.62
C VAL A 144 8.74 1.18 5.83
N LYS A 145 9.80 1.21 5.03
CA LYS A 145 10.91 2.13 5.19
C LYS A 145 11.25 2.80 3.87
N ASP A 146 11.54 4.11 3.89
CA ASP A 146 12.01 4.88 2.73
C ASP A 146 11.09 4.76 1.50
N PHE A 147 9.77 4.61 1.73
CA PHE A 147 8.79 4.31 0.70
C PHE A 147 8.01 5.55 0.27
N THR A 148 7.57 5.61 -0.99
CA THR A 148 6.67 6.67 -1.47
C THR A 148 5.29 6.12 -1.82
N ALA A 149 4.23 6.66 -1.21
CA ALA A 149 2.86 6.27 -1.52
C ALA A 149 2.04 7.49 -1.95
N ILE A 150 1.40 7.41 -3.11
CA ILE A 150 0.51 8.46 -3.61
C ILE A 150 -0.88 7.92 -3.95
N ASN A 151 -1.93 8.70 -3.72
CA ASN A 151 -3.31 8.43 -4.15
C ASN A 151 -3.83 7.05 -3.72
N ALA A 152 -3.63 6.66 -2.47
CA ALA A 152 -4.08 5.38 -1.94
C ALA A 152 -5.30 5.54 -1.02
N ASN A 153 -6.25 4.61 -1.12
CA ASN A 153 -7.31 4.54 -0.13
C ASN A 153 -6.73 4.16 1.24
N ARG A 154 -5.91 3.11 1.30
CA ARG A 154 -5.19 2.74 2.52
C ARG A 154 -3.75 2.32 2.22
N LEU A 155 -2.80 2.73 3.07
CA LEU A 155 -1.43 2.19 2.97
C LEU A 155 -1.39 0.78 3.59
N TYR A 156 -1.85 0.60 4.82
CA TYR A 156 -1.81 -0.68 5.51
C TYR A 156 -3.14 -1.02 6.18
N ARG A 157 -3.54 -2.29 6.07
CA ARG A 157 -4.67 -2.85 6.82
C ARG A 157 -4.34 -4.24 7.36
N SER A 158 -4.39 -4.39 8.68
CA SER A 158 -4.51 -5.69 9.34
C SER A 158 -5.87 -6.31 9.00
N CYS A 159 -5.93 -7.60 8.66
CA CYS A 159 -7.17 -8.20 8.21
C CYS A 159 -8.30 -8.07 9.25
N ALA A 160 -9.42 -7.47 8.84
CA ALA A 160 -10.50 -7.07 9.72
C ALA A 160 -11.39 -8.24 10.17
N ASN A 161 -11.64 -9.17 9.25
CA ASN A 161 -12.60 -10.27 9.38
C ASN A 161 -12.14 -11.53 8.61
N CYS A 162 -10.84 -11.85 8.69
CA CYS A 162 -10.30 -13.06 8.09
C CYS A 162 -10.89 -14.33 8.74
N ALA A 163 -10.82 -15.47 8.05
CA ALA A 163 -11.06 -16.75 8.69
C ALA A 163 -9.96 -17.03 9.73
N ASN A 164 -10.32 -17.55 10.91
CA ASN A 164 -9.41 -17.77 12.03
C ASN A 164 -8.66 -16.48 12.39
N ASN A 165 -9.40 -15.37 12.52
CA ASN A 165 -8.78 -14.06 12.68
C ASN A 165 -8.01 -13.96 13.99
N GLY A 166 -7.14 -12.96 14.08
CA GLY A 166 -6.35 -12.71 15.27
C GLY A 166 -5.16 -11.83 14.96
N GLY A 167 -4.19 -11.86 15.86
CA GLY A 167 -2.97 -11.08 15.78
C GLY A 167 -1.88 -11.66 16.69
N PRO A 168 -0.84 -10.87 17.02
CA PRO A 168 -0.65 -9.49 16.57
C PRO A 168 -0.21 -9.39 15.10
N ARG A 169 -0.66 -8.32 14.43
CA ARG A 169 -0.19 -7.84 13.12
C ARG A 169 0.34 -6.43 13.27
N ASN A 170 1.63 -6.31 13.50
CA ASN A 170 2.27 -5.02 13.77
C ASN A 170 2.66 -4.30 12.48
N LEU A 171 2.71 -2.98 12.55
CA LEU A 171 3.20 -2.11 11.51
C LEU A 171 4.26 -1.17 12.07
N VAL A 172 5.39 -1.05 11.37
CA VAL A 172 6.41 -0.04 11.62
C VAL A 172 6.63 0.74 10.34
N VAL A 173 6.44 2.06 10.38
CA VAL A 173 6.64 2.97 9.25
C VAL A 173 7.70 4.00 9.60
N THR A 174 8.71 4.10 8.77
CA THR A 174 9.83 5.05 8.93
C THR A 174 10.13 5.73 7.60
N ASN A 175 10.26 7.05 7.60
CA ASN A 175 10.65 7.81 6.41
C ASN A 175 9.74 7.56 5.20
N LEU A 176 8.42 7.58 5.42
CA LEU A 176 7.42 7.50 4.35
C LEU A 176 7.17 8.88 3.76
N ASN A 177 7.17 8.99 2.43
CA ASN A 177 6.60 10.13 1.71
C ASN A 177 5.17 9.76 1.26
N ALA A 178 4.16 10.35 1.90
CA ALA A 178 2.77 9.94 1.77
C ALA A 178 1.89 11.08 1.28
N ASN A 179 1.24 10.89 0.14
CA ASN A 179 0.38 11.92 -0.41
C ASN A 179 -0.98 11.43 -0.87
N ASN A 180 -2.02 12.20 -0.56
CA ASN A 180 -3.42 11.86 -0.87
C ASN A 180 -3.79 10.44 -0.39
N ILE A 181 -3.51 10.16 0.90
CA ILE A 181 -3.78 8.87 1.53
C ILE A 181 -4.96 9.01 2.50
N LYS A 182 -6.06 8.28 2.29
CA LYS A 182 -7.22 8.43 3.20
C LYS A 182 -6.94 7.82 4.58
N LEU A 183 -6.26 6.69 4.65
CA LEU A 183 -5.83 6.08 5.91
C LEU A 183 -4.45 5.45 5.77
N LEU A 184 -3.48 5.86 6.58
CA LEU A 184 -2.16 5.24 6.54
C LEU A 184 -2.19 3.86 7.22
N ALA A 185 -2.66 3.74 8.46
CA ALA A 185 -2.69 2.47 9.19
C ALA A 185 -4.07 2.13 9.76
N GLY A 186 -4.61 0.95 9.40
CA GLY A 186 -5.76 0.33 10.07
C GLY A 186 -5.35 -0.93 10.83
N ILE A 187 -5.42 -0.89 12.16
CA ILE A 187 -5.00 -2.00 13.05
C ILE A 187 -6.15 -2.52 13.91
N ASN A 188 -6.11 -3.78 14.35
CA ASN A 188 -7.10 -4.36 15.25
C ASN A 188 -6.54 -4.43 16.68
N SER A 189 -6.85 -3.43 17.52
CA SER A 189 -6.19 -3.31 18.83
C SER A 189 -6.58 -4.40 19.82
N ASN A 190 -7.79 -4.98 19.70
CA ASN A 190 -8.20 -6.14 20.49
C ASN A 190 -7.40 -7.42 20.18
N PHE A 191 -6.68 -7.47 19.07
CA PHE A 191 -5.76 -8.56 18.73
C PHE A 191 -4.30 -8.24 19.04
N GLY A 192 -4.05 -7.11 19.72
CA GLY A 192 -2.71 -6.70 20.12
C GLY A 192 -1.90 -6.05 18.99
N ASP A 193 -2.52 -5.75 17.85
CA ASP A 193 -1.85 -5.06 16.74
C ASP A 193 -1.36 -3.68 17.19
N VAL A 194 -0.12 -3.33 16.86
CA VAL A 194 0.45 -2.00 17.10
C VAL A 194 0.96 -1.41 15.79
N ALA A 195 0.66 -0.14 15.52
CA ALA A 195 1.23 0.63 14.44
C ALA A 195 2.12 1.74 14.99
N THR A 196 3.35 1.84 14.52
CA THR A 196 4.28 2.94 14.84
C THR A 196 4.66 3.67 13.58
N VAL A 197 4.44 5.00 13.54
CA VAL A 197 4.80 5.85 12.39
C VAL A 197 5.78 6.92 12.84
N SER A 198 6.90 7.09 12.12
CA SER A 198 7.93 8.06 12.47
C SER A 198 8.68 8.59 11.24
N GLY A 199 9.24 9.80 11.36
CA GLY A 199 10.05 10.44 10.32
C GLY A 199 9.35 10.58 8.96
N SER A 200 8.02 10.52 8.92
CA SER A 200 7.22 10.49 7.69
C SER A 200 6.60 11.85 7.41
N CYS A 201 6.44 12.18 6.13
CA CYS A 201 5.98 13.49 5.67
C CYS A 201 5.08 13.36 4.43
N GLY A 202 4.41 14.44 4.06
CA GLY A 202 3.62 14.58 2.83
C GLY A 202 2.32 15.34 3.07
N THR A 203 1.42 15.37 2.08
CA THR A 203 0.18 16.16 2.12
C THR A 203 -1.08 15.37 1.76
N GLY A 204 -2.24 15.80 2.26
CA GLY A 204 -3.51 15.13 1.95
C GLY A 204 -3.66 13.75 2.61
N VAL A 205 -2.97 13.50 3.72
CA VAL A 205 -3.20 12.31 4.55
C VAL A 205 -4.35 12.58 5.51
N THR A 206 -5.50 11.92 5.33
CA THR A 206 -6.71 12.21 6.14
C THR A 206 -6.60 11.67 7.56
N LYS A 207 -6.01 10.48 7.75
CA LYS A 207 -5.79 9.89 9.07
C LYS A 207 -4.55 9.00 9.08
N VAL A 208 -3.66 9.20 10.04
CA VAL A 208 -2.43 8.40 10.14
C VAL A 208 -2.72 7.00 10.69
N CYS A 209 -3.46 6.88 11.78
CA CYS A 209 -3.76 5.58 12.36
C CYS A 209 -5.20 5.51 12.92
N GLN A 210 -5.86 4.38 12.66
CA GLN A 210 -7.19 4.05 13.15
C GLN A 210 -7.18 2.64 13.74
N GLU A 211 -7.63 2.53 14.98
CA GLU A 211 -7.91 1.24 15.61
C GLU A 211 -9.30 0.73 15.26
N TYR A 212 -9.39 -0.58 15.15
CA TYR A 212 -10.62 -1.34 14.92
C TYR A 212 -10.75 -2.44 15.94
N LYS A 213 -11.97 -2.94 16.12
CA LYS A 213 -12.19 -4.26 16.72
C LYS A 213 -12.14 -5.29 15.60
N GLY A 214 -11.08 -6.08 15.53
CA GLY A 214 -10.99 -7.25 14.67
C GLY A 214 -12.00 -8.31 15.10
N VAL A 215 -12.60 -8.98 14.12
CA VAL A 215 -13.69 -9.94 14.31
C VAL A 215 -13.45 -11.21 13.50
N GLU A 216 -14.26 -12.24 13.74
CA GLU A 216 -14.26 -13.44 12.88
C GLU A 216 -14.92 -13.18 11.53
N LYS A 217 -14.64 -14.05 10.56
CA LYS A 217 -15.21 -13.95 9.22
C LYS A 217 -16.74 -13.93 9.22
N GLY A 218 -17.30 -13.06 8.38
CA GLY A 218 -18.75 -12.85 8.26
C GLY A 218 -19.30 -11.76 9.18
N GLN A 219 -18.47 -11.19 10.06
CA GLN A 219 -18.84 -10.04 10.89
C GLN A 219 -18.23 -8.75 10.33
N GLU A 220 -18.88 -7.63 10.65
CA GLU A 220 -18.35 -6.30 10.38
C GLU A 220 -17.38 -5.88 11.49
N SER A 221 -16.21 -5.37 11.11
CA SER A 221 -15.19 -4.88 12.03
C SER A 221 -15.41 -3.38 12.28
N PRO A 222 -15.91 -2.96 13.45
CA PRO A 222 -16.17 -1.56 13.73
C PRO A 222 -14.87 -0.81 14.04
N LYS A 223 -14.87 0.49 13.73
CA LYS A 223 -13.88 1.43 14.27
C LYS A 223 -14.08 1.57 15.77
N VAL A 224 -12.98 1.73 16.51
CA VAL A 224 -13.02 2.08 17.94
C VAL A 224 -12.41 3.47 18.15
N SER A 225 -12.68 4.08 19.30
CA SER A 225 -12.18 5.41 19.68
C SER A 225 -10.79 5.38 20.32
N THR A 226 -10.29 4.19 20.66
CA THR A 226 -8.97 4.02 21.28
C THR A 226 -7.85 4.32 20.28
N THR A 227 -6.72 4.78 20.83
CA THR A 227 -5.51 5.12 20.08
C THR A 227 -4.24 4.62 20.76
N ALA A 228 -4.38 3.80 21.81
CA ALA A 228 -3.27 3.32 22.61
C ALA A 228 -2.27 2.47 21.82
N ASN A 229 -2.66 1.88 20.69
CA ASN A 229 -1.81 1.07 19.82
C ASN A 229 -1.37 1.81 18.55
N CYS A 230 -1.84 3.05 18.35
CA CYS A 230 -1.35 3.98 17.35
C CYS A 230 -0.23 4.83 17.95
N LYS A 231 1.02 4.52 17.62
CA LYS A 231 2.23 5.13 18.19
C LYS A 231 2.95 6.03 17.20
N GLY A 232 3.72 6.98 17.73
CA GLY A 232 4.51 7.92 16.95
C GLY A 232 3.66 9.08 16.41
N GLN A 233 3.82 9.41 15.12
CA GLN A 233 3.15 10.54 14.48
C GLN A 233 1.63 10.35 14.40
N ALA A 234 0.87 11.34 14.86
CA ALA A 234 -0.59 11.41 14.68
C ALA A 234 -1.01 12.15 13.39
N SER A 235 -0.10 12.98 12.86
CA SER A 235 -0.20 13.73 11.61
C SER A 235 1.16 13.76 10.93
N LEU A 236 1.19 14.06 9.63
CA LEU A 236 2.44 14.19 8.86
C LEU A 236 2.70 15.66 8.55
N ASP A 237 3.96 16.07 8.67
CA ASP A 237 4.42 17.38 8.21
C ASP A 237 4.53 17.41 6.69
N VAL A 238 4.41 18.58 6.08
CA VAL A 238 4.51 18.71 4.63
C VAL A 238 5.96 18.54 4.17
N CYS A 239 6.12 17.66 3.19
CA CYS A 239 7.19 17.60 2.22
C CYS A 239 6.52 17.41 0.83
#